data_AF-A0A7J6RVM0-F1
#
_entry.id   AF-A0A7J6RVM0-F1
#
_cell.length_a   1.000
_cell.length_b   1.000
_cell.length_c   1.000
_cell.angle_alpha   90.00
_cell.angle_beta   90.00
_cell.angle_gamma   90.00
#
_symmetry.space_group_name_H-M   'P 1'
#
loop_
_entity.id
_entity.type
_entity.pdbx_description
1 polymer ?
#
loop_
_entity_poly.entity_id
_entity_poly.type
_entity_poly.pdbx_seq_one_letter_code
_entity_poly.pdbx_strand_id
1 'polypeptide(L)'
;MREGIMKTLSESEDWLYEDGFDAQLEEYKKRLDGLKKDVVPVLFRADEVELRADLPDWVSKKVASIRKVLDTVLTNRTWVANETAWKVGNDTDDFETWFKELQGKQEATALTEEPAFKVLDVKKRLASIGKAANQLMKIKKPAAAQPKKDDLLQPEKLREIIRNITQNDTTYDASKLDKMSSNELLTEYLSLVKPDKEEATKEEATKEEGKEKEEDTAAAGSETSEGPAEADTKEGEAEEKPHDEL
;
A
#
# COMPACT_ATOMS: atom_id res chain seq x y z
N MET A 1 -14.20 -39.22 11.26
CA MET A 1 -13.54 -38.01 11.82
C MET A 1 -14.37 -37.39 12.95
N ARG A 2 -15.61 -36.95 12.71
CA ARG A 2 -16.50 -36.36 13.75
C ARG A 2 -16.64 -37.23 15.00
N GLU A 3 -16.97 -38.51 14.82
CA GLU A 3 -17.17 -39.44 15.94
C GLU A 3 -15.89 -39.67 16.76
N GLY A 4 -14.73 -39.69 16.11
CA GLY A 4 -13.44 -39.79 16.79
C GLY A 4 -13.15 -38.57 17.66
N ILE A 5 -13.38 -37.36 17.13
CA ILE A 5 -13.23 -36.12 17.91
C ILE A 5 -14.18 -36.09 19.10
N MET A 6 -15.46 -36.47 18.90
CA MET A 6 -16.45 -36.52 19.98
C MET A 6 -16.02 -37.50 21.08
N LYS A 7 -15.52 -38.67 20.68
CA LYS A 7 -15.00 -39.66 21.63
C LYS A 7 -13.84 -39.11 22.46
N THR A 8 -12.85 -38.49 21.81
CA THR A 8 -11.70 -37.90 22.51
C THR A 8 -12.11 -36.71 23.40
N LEU A 9 -13.15 -35.96 23.02
CA LEU A 9 -13.74 -34.93 23.87
C LEU A 9 -14.33 -35.53 25.14
N SER A 10 -15.17 -36.57 25.01
CA SER A 10 -15.78 -37.25 26.16
C SER A 10 -14.72 -37.90 27.06
N GLU A 11 -13.73 -38.59 26.48
CA GLU A 11 -12.61 -39.17 27.25
C GLU A 11 -11.79 -38.11 28.00
N SER A 12 -11.71 -36.88 27.48
CA SER A 12 -11.03 -35.77 28.15
C SER A 12 -11.88 -35.14 29.24
N GLU A 13 -13.21 -35.10 29.05
CA GLU A 13 -14.18 -34.65 30.05
C GLU A 13 -14.25 -35.63 31.23
N ASP A 14 -14.39 -36.92 30.95
CA ASP A 14 -14.42 -37.98 31.97
C ASP A 14 -13.13 -37.94 32.82
N TRP A 15 -11.97 -37.79 32.16
CA TRP A 15 -10.70 -37.63 32.87
C TRP A 15 -10.67 -36.39 33.77
N LEU A 16 -11.28 -35.28 33.37
CA LEU A 16 -11.32 -34.06 34.18
C LEU A 16 -12.10 -34.26 35.48
N TYR A 17 -13.14 -35.09 35.46
CA TYR A 17 -13.96 -35.43 36.62
C TYR A 17 -13.36 -36.53 37.51
N GLU A 18 -12.54 -37.42 36.95
CA GLU A 18 -11.91 -38.52 37.68
C GLU A 18 -10.51 -38.16 38.19
N ASP A 19 -9.51 -38.19 37.32
CA ASP A 19 -8.08 -38.05 37.68
C ASP A 19 -7.55 -36.62 37.49
N GLY A 20 -8.36 -35.72 36.92
CA GLY A 20 -7.92 -34.40 36.49
C GLY A 20 -7.63 -33.42 37.63
N PHE A 21 -8.32 -33.53 38.76
CA PHE A 21 -8.25 -32.51 39.83
C PHE A 21 -6.83 -32.25 40.35
N ASP A 22 -6.05 -33.31 40.57
CA ASP A 22 -4.67 -33.24 41.08
C ASP A 22 -3.60 -33.42 39.97
N ALA A 23 -4.02 -33.43 38.70
CA ALA A 23 -3.12 -33.67 37.58
C ALA A 23 -2.12 -32.52 37.38
N GLN A 24 -0.93 -32.85 36.88
CA GLN A 24 0.10 -31.85 36.60
C GLN A 24 -0.24 -31.05 35.34
N LEU A 25 0.18 -29.79 35.28
CA LEU A 25 -0.04 -28.89 34.14
C LEU A 25 0.38 -29.49 32.79
N GLU A 26 1.46 -30.28 32.76
CA GLU A 26 1.93 -30.93 31.53
C GLU A 26 0.94 -31.97 30.99
N GLU A 27 0.18 -32.62 31.86
CA GLU A 27 -0.84 -33.59 31.47
C GLU A 27 -2.06 -32.89 30.85
N TYR A 28 -2.46 -31.75 31.42
CA TYR A 28 -3.46 -30.86 30.83
C TYR A 28 -3.04 -30.37 29.44
N LYS A 29 -1.80 -29.88 29.29
CA LYS A 29 -1.27 -29.43 28.00
C LYS A 29 -1.26 -30.55 26.98
N LYS A 30 -0.80 -31.75 27.37
CA LYS A 30 -0.76 -32.92 26.49
C LYS A 30 -2.14 -33.29 25.96
N ARG A 31 -3.17 -33.31 26.81
CA ARG A 31 -4.55 -33.60 26.41
C ARG A 31 -5.12 -32.50 25.52
N LEU A 32 -4.90 -31.23 25.89
CA LEU A 32 -5.31 -30.08 25.09
C LEU A 32 -4.66 -30.08 23.70
N ASP A 33 -3.37 -30.41 23.61
CA ASP A 33 -2.65 -30.49 22.34
C ASP A 33 -3.12 -31.67 21.48
N GLY A 34 -3.48 -32.79 22.10
CA GLY A 34 -4.15 -33.91 21.43
C GLY A 34 -5.47 -33.49 20.80
N LEU A 35 -6.33 -32.81 21.58
CA LEU A 35 -7.60 -32.27 21.09
C LEU A 35 -7.42 -31.26 19.96
N LYS A 36 -6.48 -30.31 20.13
CA LYS A 36 -6.16 -29.31 19.10
C LYS A 36 -5.70 -29.96 17.80
N LYS A 37 -4.91 -31.04 17.86
CA LYS A 37 -4.41 -31.73 16.68
C LYS A 37 -5.54 -32.20 15.76
N ASP A 38 -6.67 -32.62 16.33
CA ASP A 38 -7.81 -33.11 15.55
C ASP A 38 -8.79 -32.00 15.16
N VAL A 39 -8.99 -31.00 16.04
CA VAL A 39 -9.96 -29.91 15.83
C VAL A 39 -9.41 -28.79 14.96
N VAL A 40 -8.15 -28.38 15.13
CA VAL A 40 -7.55 -27.26 14.38
C VAL A 40 -7.61 -27.47 12.86
N PRO A 41 -7.33 -28.67 12.31
CA PRO A 41 -7.49 -28.89 10.87
C PRO A 41 -8.95 -28.73 10.38
N VAL A 42 -9.94 -29.02 11.22
CA VAL A 42 -11.36 -28.83 10.89
C VAL A 42 -11.69 -27.34 10.82
N LEU A 43 -11.28 -26.58 11.83
CA LEU A 43 -11.46 -25.12 11.86
C LEU A 43 -10.76 -24.46 10.68
N PHE A 44 -9.51 -24.84 10.42
CA PHE A 44 -8.74 -24.35 9.29
C PHE A 44 -9.45 -24.58 7.95
N ARG A 45 -10.03 -25.77 7.75
CA ARG A 45 -10.80 -26.07 6.52
C ARG A 45 -12.05 -25.20 6.41
N ALA A 46 -12.77 -24.99 7.51
CA ALA A 46 -13.95 -24.13 7.55
C ALA A 46 -13.59 -22.67 7.19
N ASP A 47 -12.59 -22.10 7.87
CA ASP A 47 -12.11 -20.74 7.61
C ASP A 47 -11.67 -20.57 6.16
N GLU A 48 -10.94 -21.54 5.60
CA GLU A 48 -10.50 -21.47 4.22
C GLU A 48 -11.65 -21.57 3.22
N VAL A 49 -12.75 -22.26 3.51
CA VAL A 49 -13.94 -22.27 2.64
C VAL A 49 -14.54 -20.87 2.55
N GLU A 50 -14.67 -20.17 3.67
CA GLU A 50 -15.16 -18.80 3.71
C GLU A 50 -14.21 -17.85 2.96
N LEU A 51 -12.91 -17.93 3.24
CA LEU A 51 -11.90 -17.07 2.61
C LEU A 51 -11.77 -17.30 1.10
N ARG A 52 -12.08 -18.51 0.59
CA ARG A 52 -12.04 -18.81 -0.84
C ARG A 52 -13.20 -18.20 -1.62
N ALA A 53 -14.34 -17.91 -0.99
CA ALA A 53 -15.50 -17.35 -1.67
C ALA A 53 -15.15 -16.03 -2.40
N ASP A 54 -14.37 -15.17 -1.75
CA ASP A 54 -13.98 -13.85 -2.28
C ASP A 54 -12.69 -13.89 -3.12
N LEU A 55 -11.97 -15.01 -3.15
CA LEU A 55 -10.67 -15.10 -3.78
C LEU A 55 -10.69 -14.85 -5.30
N PRO A 56 -11.64 -15.39 -6.10
CA PRO A 56 -11.65 -15.18 -7.55
C PRO A 56 -11.84 -13.70 -7.95
N ASP A 57 -12.73 -12.99 -7.25
CA ASP A 57 -12.95 -11.55 -7.46
C ASP A 57 -11.69 -10.75 -7.10
N TRP A 58 -11.08 -11.06 -5.96
CA TRP A 58 -9.82 -10.43 -5.55
C TRP A 58 -8.70 -10.65 -6.57
N VAL A 59 -8.55 -11.89 -7.07
CA VAL A 59 -7.55 -12.24 -8.10
C VAL A 59 -7.81 -11.46 -9.38
N SER A 60 -9.05 -11.45 -9.87
CA SER A 60 -9.45 -10.73 -11.09
C SER A 60 -9.09 -9.24 -11.01
N LYS A 61 -9.46 -8.57 -9.91
CA LYS A 61 -9.12 -7.16 -9.66
C LYS A 61 -7.62 -6.93 -9.66
N LYS A 62 -6.85 -7.83 -9.04
CA LYS A 62 -5.40 -7.66 -8.91
C LYS A 62 -4.67 -7.90 -10.24
N VAL A 63 -5.10 -8.89 -11.02
CA VAL A 63 -4.57 -9.13 -12.38
C VAL A 63 -4.89 -7.96 -13.30
N ALA A 64 -6.13 -7.43 -13.27
CA ALA A 64 -6.49 -6.23 -14.04
C ALA A 64 -5.60 -5.03 -13.70
N SER A 65 -5.30 -4.84 -12.40
CA SER A 65 -4.36 -3.80 -11.97
C SER A 65 -2.94 -4.01 -12.52
N ILE A 66 -2.45 -5.25 -12.57
CA ILE A 66 -1.12 -5.57 -13.13
C ILE A 66 -1.10 -5.28 -14.64
N ARG A 67 -2.13 -5.71 -15.38
CA ARG A 67 -2.27 -5.45 -16.82
C ARG A 67 -2.30 -3.95 -17.13
N LYS A 68 -3.00 -3.14 -16.33
CA LYS A 68 -3.01 -1.68 -16.46
C LYS A 68 -1.61 -1.08 -16.27
N VAL A 69 -0.83 -1.60 -15.31
CA VAL A 69 0.55 -1.16 -15.12
C VAL A 69 1.41 -1.52 -16.34
N LEU A 70 1.27 -2.72 -16.88
CA LEU A 70 2.00 -3.14 -18.08
C LEU A 70 1.69 -2.26 -19.30
N ASP A 71 0.41 -1.96 -19.52
CA ASP A 71 -0.02 -1.05 -20.59
C ASP A 71 0.59 0.35 -20.42
N THR A 72 0.58 0.87 -19.18
CA THR A 72 1.19 2.18 -18.85
C THR A 72 2.70 2.17 -19.10
N VAL A 73 3.40 1.08 -18.80
CA VAL A 73 4.85 0.94 -19.01
C VAL A 73 5.15 0.88 -20.51
N LEU A 74 4.42 0.08 -21.28
CA LEU A 74 4.65 -0.08 -22.71
C LEU A 74 4.34 1.20 -23.51
N THR A 75 3.35 1.98 -23.08
CA THR A 75 2.95 3.22 -23.75
C THR A 75 3.79 4.44 -23.34
N ASN A 76 4.02 4.64 -22.04
CA ASN A 76 4.60 5.89 -21.51
C ASN A 76 6.09 5.78 -21.15
N ARG A 77 6.66 4.58 -21.09
CA ARG A 77 8.03 4.35 -20.59
C ARG A 77 8.90 3.64 -21.60
N THR A 78 9.19 4.32 -22.70
CA THR A 78 10.05 3.81 -23.80
C THR A 78 11.49 3.47 -23.37
N TRP A 79 11.93 3.92 -22.19
CA TRP A 79 13.23 3.58 -21.60
C TRP A 79 13.23 2.26 -20.81
N VAL A 80 12.07 1.66 -20.56
CA VAL A 80 11.96 0.35 -19.93
C VAL A 80 12.09 -0.71 -21.01
N ALA A 81 12.93 -1.71 -20.79
CA ALA A 81 13.11 -2.79 -21.75
C ALA A 81 11.79 -3.59 -21.90
N ASN A 82 11.25 -3.65 -23.12
CA ASN A 82 10.01 -4.37 -23.42
C ASN A 82 10.04 -5.84 -22.96
N GLU A 83 11.21 -6.48 -23.04
CA GLU A 83 11.42 -7.86 -22.56
C GLU A 83 11.06 -8.01 -21.07
N THR A 84 11.37 -7.02 -20.24
CA THR A 84 11.04 -7.07 -18.81
C THR A 84 9.54 -6.91 -18.55
N ALA A 85 8.86 -6.10 -19.36
CA ALA A 85 7.41 -5.95 -19.30
C ALA A 85 6.69 -7.22 -19.80
N TRP A 86 7.19 -7.82 -20.89
CA TRP A 86 6.67 -9.08 -21.42
C TRP A 86 6.85 -10.23 -20.45
N LYS A 87 7.98 -10.32 -19.75
CA LYS A 87 8.18 -11.32 -18.70
C LYS A 87 7.08 -11.25 -17.63
N VAL A 88 6.78 -10.04 -17.13
CA VAL A 88 5.72 -9.86 -16.13
C VAL A 88 4.33 -10.17 -16.71
N GLY A 89 4.12 -9.89 -18.00
CA GLY A 89 2.91 -10.32 -18.73
C GLY A 89 2.76 -11.84 -18.74
N ASN A 90 3.80 -12.55 -19.20
CA ASN A 90 3.83 -14.01 -19.24
C ASN A 90 3.65 -14.62 -17.85
N ASP A 91 4.34 -14.10 -16.83
CA ASP A 91 4.18 -14.55 -15.43
C ASP A 91 2.74 -14.38 -14.93
N THR A 92 2.02 -13.35 -15.42
CA THR A 92 0.62 -13.09 -15.10
C THR A 92 -0.32 -14.08 -15.79
N ASP A 93 -0.08 -14.39 -17.06
CA ASP A 93 -0.89 -15.34 -17.83
C ASP A 93 -0.67 -16.79 -17.35
N ASP A 94 0.58 -17.13 -17.01
CA ASP A 94 0.94 -18.40 -16.37
C ASP A 94 0.24 -18.55 -15.01
N PHE A 95 0.15 -17.46 -14.23
CA PHE A 95 -0.57 -17.46 -12.97
C PHE A 95 -2.08 -17.67 -13.17
N GLU A 96 -2.71 -17.03 -14.16
CA GLU A 96 -4.14 -17.23 -14.43
C GLU A 96 -4.45 -18.67 -14.84
N THR A 97 -3.60 -19.27 -15.68
CA THR A 97 -3.73 -20.67 -16.09
C THR A 97 -3.59 -21.61 -14.89
N TRP A 98 -2.55 -21.41 -14.08
CA TRP A 98 -2.33 -22.16 -12.85
C TRP A 98 -3.48 -22.02 -11.85
N PHE A 99 -4.05 -20.81 -11.70
CA PHE A 99 -5.13 -20.57 -10.77
C PHE A 99 -6.42 -21.27 -11.22
N LYS A 100 -6.74 -21.24 -12.52
CA LYS A 100 -7.90 -21.98 -13.07
C LYS A 100 -7.77 -23.48 -12.87
N GLU A 101 -6.59 -24.05 -13.13
CA GLU A 101 -6.33 -25.48 -12.87
C GLU A 101 -6.49 -25.84 -11.39
N LEU A 102 -6.02 -24.96 -10.49
CA LEU A 102 -6.18 -25.13 -9.05
C LEU A 102 -7.63 -25.06 -8.60
N GLN A 103 -8.43 -24.16 -9.17
CA GLN A 103 -9.87 -24.09 -8.90
C GLN A 103 -10.55 -25.40 -9.30
N GLY A 104 -10.24 -25.93 -10.50
CA GLY A 104 -10.79 -27.23 -10.93
C GLY A 104 -10.39 -28.39 -10.01
N LYS A 105 -9.13 -28.43 -9.53
CA LYS A 105 -8.69 -29.42 -8.53
C LYS A 105 -9.43 -29.27 -7.20
N GLN A 106 -9.66 -28.03 -6.76
CA GLN A 106 -10.36 -27.74 -5.51
C GLN A 106 -11.85 -28.11 -5.58
N GLU A 107 -12.51 -27.90 -6.72
CA GLU A 107 -13.91 -28.31 -6.95
C GLU A 107 -14.06 -29.84 -6.92
N ALA A 108 -13.04 -30.58 -7.35
CA ALA A 108 -13.00 -32.03 -7.27
C ALA A 108 -12.63 -32.57 -5.87
N THR A 109 -12.13 -31.73 -4.97
CA THR A 109 -11.69 -32.12 -3.63
C THR A 109 -12.87 -32.08 -2.66
N ALA A 110 -13.07 -33.14 -1.87
CA ALA A 110 -14.14 -33.17 -0.88
C ALA A 110 -13.90 -32.15 0.25
N LEU A 111 -14.98 -31.57 0.79
CA LEU A 111 -14.90 -30.55 1.84
C LEU A 111 -14.19 -31.02 3.13
N THR A 112 -14.17 -32.32 3.37
CA THR A 112 -13.53 -32.96 4.52
C THR A 112 -12.05 -33.24 4.33
N GLU A 113 -11.57 -33.17 3.09
CA GLU A 113 -10.17 -33.43 2.74
C GLU A 113 -9.32 -32.16 2.84
N GLU A 114 -8.00 -32.33 2.80
CA GLU A 114 -7.09 -31.18 2.78
C GLU A 114 -7.29 -30.40 1.47
N PRO A 115 -7.39 -29.06 1.54
CA PRO A 115 -7.67 -28.29 0.34
C PRO A 115 -6.52 -28.32 -0.66
N ALA A 116 -6.87 -28.32 -1.94
CA ALA A 116 -5.92 -28.33 -3.05
C ALA A 116 -5.02 -27.08 -3.07
N PHE A 117 -5.50 -25.96 -2.52
CA PHE A 117 -4.70 -24.78 -2.28
C PHE A 117 -5.19 -23.97 -1.08
N LYS A 118 -4.28 -23.16 -0.54
CA LYS A 118 -4.57 -22.19 0.52
C LYS A 118 -4.67 -20.79 -0.07
N VAL A 119 -5.62 -20.01 0.42
CA VAL A 119 -5.84 -18.62 -0.02
C VAL A 119 -4.56 -17.78 0.10
N LEU A 120 -3.81 -17.99 1.18
CA LEU A 120 -2.57 -17.29 1.46
C LEU A 120 -1.48 -17.55 0.42
N ASP A 121 -1.40 -18.76 -0.13
CA ASP A 121 -0.39 -19.12 -1.13
C ASP A 121 -0.69 -18.46 -2.49
N VAL A 122 -1.96 -18.43 -2.88
CA VAL A 122 -2.43 -17.70 -4.07
C VAL A 122 -2.12 -16.20 -3.94
N LYS A 123 -2.47 -15.60 -2.79
CA LYS A 123 -2.19 -14.19 -2.51
C LYS A 123 -0.70 -13.87 -2.55
N LYS A 124 0.16 -14.73 -1.97
CA LYS A 124 1.61 -14.57 -1.99
C LYS A 124 2.18 -14.61 -3.42
N ARG A 125 1.75 -15.57 -4.23
CA ARG A 125 2.21 -15.70 -5.62
C ARG A 125 1.84 -14.48 -6.44
N LEU A 126 0.59 -14.04 -6.38
CA LEU A 126 0.12 -12.86 -7.10
C LEU A 126 0.77 -11.56 -6.59
N ALA A 127 1.05 -11.47 -5.28
CA ALA A 127 1.78 -10.34 -4.71
C ALA A 127 3.22 -10.25 -5.24
N SER A 128 3.88 -11.38 -5.52
CA SER A 128 5.22 -11.39 -6.13
C SER A 128 5.20 -10.78 -7.54
N ILE A 129 4.24 -11.18 -8.38
CA ILE A 129 4.05 -10.65 -9.73
C ILE A 129 3.71 -9.15 -9.67
N GLY A 130 2.81 -8.75 -8.76
CA GLY A 130 2.48 -7.34 -8.53
C GLY A 130 3.69 -6.51 -8.07
N LYS A 131 4.60 -7.07 -7.28
CA LYS A 131 5.87 -6.41 -6.93
C LYS A 131 6.74 -6.21 -8.17
N ALA A 132 6.87 -7.22 -9.03
CA ALA A 132 7.62 -7.10 -10.28
C ALA A 132 7.04 -6.00 -11.19
N ALA A 133 5.72 -5.97 -11.37
CA ALA A 133 5.03 -4.91 -12.11
C ALA A 133 5.31 -3.52 -11.54
N ASN A 134 5.26 -3.37 -10.21
CA ASN A 134 5.58 -2.10 -9.54
C ASN A 134 7.05 -1.69 -9.70
N GLN A 135 7.98 -2.65 -9.81
CA GLN A 135 9.39 -2.32 -10.08
C GLN A 135 9.57 -1.71 -11.46
N LEU A 136 8.81 -2.14 -12.48
CA LEU A 136 8.84 -1.54 -13.81
C LEU A 136 8.50 -0.04 -13.77
N MET A 137 7.52 0.34 -12.95
CA MET A 137 7.13 1.74 -12.74
C MET A 137 8.19 2.57 -12.01
N LYS A 138 9.08 1.93 -11.24
CA LYS A 138 10.16 2.60 -10.51
C LYS A 138 11.41 2.82 -11.35
N ILE A 139 11.51 2.19 -12.52
CA ILE A 139 12.62 2.44 -13.45
C ILE A 139 12.52 3.89 -13.92
N LYS A 140 13.48 4.70 -13.46
CA LYS A 140 13.60 6.10 -13.86
C LYS A 140 14.12 6.20 -15.29
N LYS A 141 13.65 7.22 -16.01
CA LYS A 141 14.23 7.58 -17.31
C LYS A 141 15.73 7.83 -17.10
N PRO A 142 16.62 7.19 -17.88
CA PRO A 142 18.05 7.49 -17.82
C PRO A 142 18.23 9.01 -17.95
N ALA A 143 18.94 9.62 -17.00
CA ALA A 143 19.31 11.02 -17.14
C ALA A 143 20.11 11.16 -18.43
N ALA A 144 19.78 12.15 -19.26
CA ALA A 144 20.64 12.50 -20.39
C ALA A 144 22.06 12.69 -19.85
N ALA A 145 23.05 12.08 -20.51
CA ALA A 145 24.43 12.19 -20.09
C ALA A 145 24.78 13.67 -20.00
N GLN A 146 25.03 14.16 -18.79
CA GLN A 146 25.51 15.53 -18.61
C GLN A 146 26.87 15.61 -19.31
N PRO A 147 27.10 16.61 -20.17
CA PRO A 147 28.39 16.82 -20.80
C PRO A 147 29.49 16.94 -19.75
N LYS A 148 30.68 16.42 -20.05
CA LYS A 148 31.82 16.51 -19.12
C LYS A 148 32.17 17.98 -18.92
N LYS A 149 32.70 18.34 -17.75
CA LYS A 149 33.13 19.72 -17.46
C LYS A 149 34.12 20.25 -18.52
N ASP A 150 35.00 19.40 -19.02
CA ASP A 150 35.95 19.76 -20.08
C ASP A 150 35.27 20.10 -21.41
N ASP A 151 34.12 19.46 -21.70
CA ASP A 151 33.34 19.75 -22.91
C ASP A 151 32.58 21.08 -22.76
N LEU A 152 32.18 21.46 -21.53
CA LEU A 152 31.57 22.76 -21.24
C LEU A 152 32.56 23.93 -21.32
N LEU A 153 33.86 23.66 -21.23
CA LEU A 153 34.93 24.66 -21.39
C LEU A 153 35.30 24.90 -22.86
N GLN A 154 34.88 24.00 -23.78
CA GLN A 154 35.15 24.11 -25.20
C GLN A 154 33.95 24.75 -25.92
N PRO A 155 34.08 25.96 -26.49
CA PRO A 155 32.95 26.67 -27.08
C PRO A 155 32.30 25.91 -28.24
N GLU A 156 33.08 25.22 -29.06
CA GLU A 156 32.55 24.43 -30.19
C GLU A 156 31.76 23.21 -29.73
N LYS A 157 32.26 22.49 -28.71
CA LYS A 157 31.51 21.37 -28.13
C LYS A 157 30.24 21.84 -27.45
N LEU A 158 30.30 22.97 -26.73
CA LEU A 158 29.15 23.56 -26.07
C LEU A 158 28.08 23.99 -27.08
N ARG A 159 28.46 24.54 -28.24
CA ARG A 159 27.55 24.84 -29.36
C ARG A 159 26.88 23.58 -29.90
N GLU A 160 27.65 22.51 -30.10
CA GLU A 160 27.13 21.23 -30.58
C GLU A 160 26.13 20.61 -29.59
N ILE A 161 26.45 20.66 -28.29
CA ILE A 161 25.55 20.23 -27.22
C ILE A 161 24.24 21.02 -27.25
N ILE A 162 24.29 22.35 -27.34
CA ILE A 162 23.08 23.19 -27.40
C ILE A 162 22.26 22.91 -28.66
N ARG A 163 22.90 22.74 -29.84
CA ARG A 163 22.19 22.36 -31.08
C ARG A 163 21.49 21.02 -30.94
N ASN A 164 22.10 20.02 -30.30
CA ASN A 164 21.47 18.72 -30.08
C ASN A 164 20.30 18.81 -29.09
N ILE A 165 20.41 19.63 -28.04
CA ILE A 165 19.31 19.86 -27.09
C ILE A 165 18.12 20.54 -27.77
N THR A 166 18.38 21.51 -28.64
CA THR A 166 17.36 22.33 -29.31
C THR A 166 16.90 21.76 -30.67
N GLN A 167 17.42 20.60 -31.07
CA GLN A 167 17.18 20.01 -32.41
C GLN A 167 15.69 19.78 -32.73
N ASN A 168 14.87 19.48 -31.72
CA ASN A 168 13.44 19.24 -31.87
C ASN A 168 12.59 20.48 -31.53
N ASP A 169 13.22 21.59 -31.13
CA ASP A 169 12.54 22.85 -30.84
C ASP A 169 12.58 23.77 -32.06
N THR A 170 11.47 23.78 -32.82
CA THR A 170 11.34 24.60 -34.03
C THR A 170 11.26 26.10 -33.74
N THR A 171 11.15 26.51 -32.48
CA THR A 171 11.09 27.92 -32.07
C THR A 171 12.47 28.51 -31.75
N TYR A 172 13.49 27.66 -31.59
CA TYR A 172 14.84 28.07 -31.24
C TYR A 172 15.69 28.41 -32.47
N ASP A 173 16.18 29.64 -32.58
CA ASP A 173 17.11 30.05 -33.65
C ASP A 173 18.54 29.56 -33.33
N ALA A 174 18.92 28.42 -33.91
CA ALA A 174 20.26 27.85 -33.75
C ALA A 174 21.38 28.71 -34.39
N SER A 175 21.06 29.63 -35.30
CA SER A 175 22.04 30.48 -36.00
C SER A 175 22.69 31.50 -35.06
N LYS A 176 22.04 31.81 -33.92
CA LYS A 176 22.58 32.76 -32.93
C LYS A 176 23.81 32.22 -32.19
N LEU A 177 23.93 30.88 -32.07
CA LEU A 177 25.03 30.22 -31.37
C LEU A 177 26.39 30.60 -31.94
N ASP A 178 26.47 30.80 -33.26
CA ASP A 178 27.74 31.05 -33.92
C ASP A 178 28.37 32.39 -33.49
N LYS A 179 27.53 33.31 -33.02
CA LYS A 179 27.88 34.67 -32.60
C LYS A 179 28.05 34.83 -31.10
N MET A 180 27.72 33.82 -30.30
CA MET A 180 27.79 33.87 -28.84
C MET A 180 29.21 33.61 -28.31
N SER A 181 29.64 34.37 -27.30
CA SER A 181 30.87 34.10 -26.55
C SER A 181 30.74 32.87 -25.65
N SER A 182 31.86 32.32 -25.17
CA SER A 182 31.88 31.13 -24.30
C SER A 182 30.99 31.26 -23.06
N ASN A 183 30.93 32.45 -22.44
CA ASN A 183 30.10 32.68 -21.26
C ASN A 183 28.61 32.71 -21.61
N GLU A 184 28.25 33.34 -22.73
CA GLU A 184 26.86 33.38 -23.21
C GLU A 184 26.36 31.99 -23.59
N LEU A 185 27.21 31.18 -24.23
CA LEU A 185 26.92 29.78 -24.52
C LEU A 185 26.69 28.97 -23.24
N LEU A 186 27.49 29.22 -22.19
CA LEU A 186 27.33 28.51 -20.91
C LEU A 186 26.03 28.91 -20.22
N THR A 187 25.65 30.19 -20.27
CA THR A 187 24.37 30.67 -19.75
C THR A 187 23.19 30.09 -20.52
N GLU A 188 23.26 30.02 -21.84
CA GLU A 188 22.22 29.42 -22.69
C GLU A 188 22.08 27.92 -22.46
N TYR A 189 23.20 27.20 -22.32
CA TYR A 189 23.18 25.79 -21.93
C TYR A 189 22.52 25.59 -20.56
N LEU A 190 22.85 26.45 -19.58
CA LEU A 190 22.28 26.36 -18.23
C LEU A 190 20.78 26.67 -18.19
N SER A 191 20.28 27.58 -19.04
CA SER A 191 18.84 27.88 -19.14
C SER A 191 18.08 26.71 -19.78
N LEU A 192 18.64 26.08 -20.83
CA LEU A 192 18.02 24.95 -21.53
C LEU A 192 17.99 23.64 -20.71
N VAL A 193 18.99 23.41 -19.85
CA VAL A 193 19.08 22.17 -19.04
C VAL A 193 18.34 22.27 -17.70
N LYS A 194 17.94 23.48 -17.28
CA LYS A 194 17.15 23.70 -16.06
C LYS A 194 15.76 24.25 -16.40
N PRO A 195 14.85 23.47 -17.03
CA PRO A 195 13.51 23.97 -17.28
C PRO A 195 12.68 24.15 -16.00
N ASP A 196 12.90 23.36 -14.93
CA ASP A 196 11.97 23.35 -13.78
C ASP A 196 12.64 23.65 -12.42
N LYS A 197 13.00 24.90 -12.17
CA LYS A 197 13.14 25.40 -10.78
C LYS A 197 12.35 26.67 -10.48
N GLU A 198 11.71 27.29 -11.45
CA GLU A 198 10.95 28.53 -11.23
C GLU A 198 9.43 28.33 -11.06
N GLU A 199 8.88 27.13 -11.34
CA GLU A 199 7.48 26.84 -10.98
C GLU A 199 7.30 26.27 -9.56
N ALA A 200 8.36 25.76 -8.91
CA ALA A 200 8.27 25.24 -7.54
C ALA A 200 8.35 26.32 -6.44
N THR A 201 8.67 27.57 -6.76
CA THR A 201 8.78 28.65 -5.76
C THR A 201 7.58 29.60 -5.71
N LYS A 202 6.55 29.38 -6.53
CA LYS A 202 5.30 30.17 -6.47
C LYS A 202 4.14 29.51 -5.72
N GLU A 203 4.21 28.21 -5.40
CA GLU A 203 3.20 27.56 -4.54
C GLU A 203 3.58 27.48 -3.05
N GLU A 204 4.86 27.64 -2.68
CA GLU A 204 5.25 27.75 -1.26
C GLU A 204 5.19 29.20 -0.73
N ALA A 205 5.12 30.22 -1.60
CA ALA A 205 5.07 31.62 -1.18
C ALA A 205 3.67 32.13 -0.79
N THR A 206 2.61 31.33 -0.93
CA THR A 206 1.24 31.72 -0.52
C THR A 206 0.80 31.11 0.82
N LYS A 207 1.69 30.43 1.55
CA LYS A 207 1.36 29.83 2.86
C LYS A 207 2.07 30.44 4.07
N GLU A 208 3.01 31.38 3.88
CA GLU A 208 3.72 32.05 4.98
C GLU A 208 3.29 33.51 5.24
N GLU A 209 2.32 34.06 4.51
CA GLU A 209 1.84 35.45 4.72
C GLU A 209 0.57 35.54 5.57
N GLY A 210 0.38 34.60 6.50
CA GLY A 210 -0.76 34.53 7.42
C GLY A 210 -0.38 34.50 8.90
N LYS A 211 0.84 34.90 9.26
CA LYS A 211 1.30 34.91 10.65
C LYS A 211 2.31 36.02 10.88
N GLU A 212 1.80 37.22 11.16
CA GLU A 212 2.35 38.23 12.07
C GLU A 212 1.77 39.62 11.73
N LYS A 213 0.67 39.95 12.40
CA LYS A 213 0.34 41.32 12.80
C LYS A 213 -0.71 41.24 13.90
N GLU A 214 -0.23 41.28 15.14
CA GLU A 214 -0.72 42.16 16.21
C GLU A 214 -0.18 41.66 17.56
N GLU A 215 1.05 42.06 17.85
CA GLU A 215 1.45 42.39 19.22
C GLU A 215 1.97 43.83 19.12
N ASP A 216 1.27 44.79 19.72
CA ASP A 216 1.64 45.32 21.03
C ASP A 216 0.83 46.58 21.37
N THR A 217 0.30 46.65 22.58
CA THR A 217 0.33 47.86 23.45
C THR A 217 -0.30 47.53 24.81
N ALA A 218 0.57 47.12 25.72
CA ALA A 218 0.79 47.70 27.06
C ALA A 218 -0.42 48.10 27.96
N ALA A 219 -0.44 47.43 29.12
CA ALA A 219 -0.33 48.00 30.48
C ALA A 219 -1.58 48.17 31.38
N ALA A 220 -1.51 47.39 32.49
CA ALA A 220 -1.62 47.78 33.90
C ALA A 220 -2.98 47.75 34.66
N GLY A 221 -2.93 47.12 35.85
CA GLY A 221 -3.83 47.32 37.01
C GLY A 221 -4.63 46.07 37.40
N SER A 222 -4.19 45.22 38.35
CA SER A 222 -4.41 45.25 39.82
C SER A 222 -5.82 44.80 40.26
N GLU A 223 -5.82 43.68 41.03
CA GLU A 223 -6.66 43.33 42.21
C GLU A 223 -8.22 43.34 42.04
N THR A 224 -9.06 42.47 42.61
CA THR A 224 -9.02 41.45 43.67
C THR A 224 -10.38 40.71 43.66
N SER A 225 -10.43 39.48 44.21
CA SER A 225 -11.58 38.83 44.89
C SER A 225 -12.80 38.44 44.01
N GLU A 226 -13.54 37.35 44.17
CA GLU A 226 -13.71 36.28 45.17
C GLU A 226 -14.11 34.99 44.40
N GLY A 227 -13.84 33.81 44.94
CA GLY A 227 -14.63 32.61 44.66
C GLY A 227 -15.49 32.29 45.89
N PRO A 228 -16.06 31.08 46.02
CA PRO A 228 -16.75 30.24 45.03
C PRO A 228 -18.15 29.81 45.58
N ALA A 229 -18.99 29.13 44.80
CA ALA A 229 -20.11 28.36 45.38
C ALA A 229 -20.53 27.19 44.49
N GLU A 230 -20.24 25.98 44.99
CA GLU A 230 -20.98 24.75 44.72
C GLU A 230 -22.44 24.88 45.21
N ALA A 231 -23.38 24.17 44.58
CA ALA A 231 -24.29 23.24 45.27
C ALA A 231 -25.29 22.60 44.30
N ASP A 232 -25.23 21.27 44.26
CA ASP A 232 -26.36 20.35 44.16
C ASP A 232 -27.65 20.89 44.80
N THR A 233 -28.82 20.68 44.17
CA THR A 233 -29.87 19.80 44.73
C THR A 233 -31.00 19.51 43.75
N LYS A 234 -31.67 18.40 44.09
CA LYS A 234 -32.58 17.52 43.39
C LYS A 234 -34.02 17.73 43.91
N GLU A 235 -34.98 17.09 43.24
CA GLU A 235 -36.37 16.79 43.68
C GLU A 235 -37.37 17.97 43.68
N GLY A 236 -38.63 17.82 43.26
CA GLY A 236 -39.40 16.66 42.83
C GLY A 236 -40.89 17.03 42.72
N GLU A 237 -41.66 16.12 42.08
CA GLU A 237 -43.11 15.89 42.24
C GLU A 237 -44.12 16.96 41.76
N ALA A 238 -45.35 16.65 41.31
CA ALA A 238 -46.14 15.42 41.36
C ALA A 238 -47.40 15.49 40.44
N GLU A 239 -47.94 14.30 40.13
CA GLU A 239 -49.36 13.90 39.97
C GLU A 239 -50.25 14.56 38.89
N GLU A 240 -51.19 13.87 38.22
CA GLU A 240 -52.31 13.02 38.70
C GLU A 240 -52.76 12.07 37.54
N LYS A 241 -52.89 10.73 37.71
CA LYS A 241 -54.03 9.90 38.23
C LYS A 241 -54.93 9.26 37.10
N PRO A 242 -55.85 8.29 37.37
CA PRO A 242 -55.57 6.84 37.45
C PRO A 242 -56.68 5.95 36.77
N HIS A 243 -56.72 4.65 37.14
CA HIS A 243 -57.78 3.62 36.98
C HIS A 243 -57.90 2.92 35.60
N ASP A 244 -58.13 1.61 35.45
CA ASP A 244 -58.31 0.48 36.38
C ASP A 244 -58.15 -0.88 35.64
N GLU A 245 -58.10 -1.95 36.42
CA GLU A 245 -57.94 -3.39 36.16
C GLU A 245 -58.70 -4.04 34.98
N LEU A 246 -58.04 -4.97 34.25
CA LEU A 246 -58.11 -6.46 34.42
C LEU A 246 -57.29 -7.17 33.34
#